data_AF-A0A962XPW6-F1
#
_entry.id   AF-A0A962XPW6-F1
#
_cell.length_a   1.000
_cell.length_b   1.000
_cell.length_c   1.000
_cell.angle_alpha   90.00
_cell.angle_beta   90.00
_cell.angle_gamma   90.00
#
_symmetry.space_group_name_H-M   'P 1'
#
loop_
_entity.id
_entity.type
_entity.pdbx_description
1 polymer ?
#
loop_
_entity_poly.entity_id
_entity_poly.type
_entity_poly.pdbx_seq_one_letter_code
_entity_poly.pdbx_strand_id
1 'polypeptide(L)'
;MNTWFERLGCIALGLSFSIQAMAGVPAWDLNDVSILLALPEGGADAMPLHLSPNERSAQGELLPEAVYGLLPTLYQPGKGNASLYRDSLRVTAVRVDPCPANSVGACAAELRLVWQPVEFDVTQQRWVARDAAVHCVYGLSDRTLDTLLDGLWRLKREVATQGVDTRGASLGVHPASRDPRTAEAFAERLRALVLQHAGTANLRRVTFTALLVPTKWWRFGALQRDDEGTWRVLEIPRVDAPQVDVFNVAVADGVDLGAERGMDAIFNVLPDEYPAADNLFTVINKGFRFNDARDLPEFERKLDALARFRNPLRTHVDNLDCASCHFADAARFYVRNRFPELDARESVDTFRNPDPERFDLANATLATRSARTVRAFGFQGADPAISQRTINESAAAAHWLNRHMPGASGTSTGVLARAD
;
A
#
# COMPACT_ATOMS: atom_id res chain seq x y z
N MET A 1 22.64 84.47 -1.42
CA MET A 1 22.31 84.77 -2.83
C MET A 1 22.85 83.64 -3.68
N ASN A 2 21.98 83.09 -4.55
CA ASN A 2 22.26 82.31 -5.77
C ASN A 2 22.92 80.93 -5.58
N THR A 3 22.12 79.85 -5.55
CA THR A 3 21.58 79.04 -6.67
C THR A 3 22.69 78.28 -7.43
N TRP A 4 22.49 76.98 -7.62
CA TRP A 4 22.53 76.29 -8.92
C TRP A 4 22.28 74.77 -8.72
N PHE A 5 21.36 74.26 -9.54
CA PHE A 5 20.78 72.92 -9.63
C PHE A 5 21.66 71.96 -10.46
N GLU A 6 21.79 70.69 -10.06
CA GLU A 6 21.91 69.51 -10.94
C GLU A 6 21.23 68.32 -10.23
N ARG A 7 19.98 67.95 -10.52
CA ARG A 7 19.48 67.04 -11.59
C ARG A 7 20.21 65.68 -11.67
N LEU A 8 19.81 64.76 -10.80
CA LEU A 8 19.90 63.31 -11.03
C LEU A 8 18.51 62.68 -10.82
N GLY A 9 17.84 62.39 -11.93
CA GLY A 9 16.59 61.63 -11.95
C GLY A 9 16.88 60.13 -11.88
N CYS A 10 16.62 59.51 -10.74
CA CYS A 10 16.57 58.06 -10.61
C CYS A 10 15.24 57.53 -11.16
N ILE A 11 15.28 56.99 -12.38
CA ILE A 11 14.18 56.19 -12.94
C ILE A 11 14.27 54.81 -12.29
N ALA A 12 13.51 54.61 -11.21
CA ALA A 12 13.28 53.29 -10.62
C ALA A 12 12.22 52.56 -11.46
N LEU A 13 12.66 51.81 -12.48
CA LEU A 13 11.83 50.84 -13.17
C LEU A 13 11.54 49.67 -12.22
N GLY A 14 10.42 49.76 -11.50
CA GLY A 14 9.86 48.66 -10.72
C GLY A 14 9.35 47.56 -11.64
N LEU A 15 10.23 46.63 -12.02
CA LEU A 15 9.86 45.36 -12.63
C LEU A 15 9.23 44.48 -11.54
N SER A 16 7.92 44.66 -11.33
CA SER A 16 7.10 43.69 -10.62
C SER A 16 7.01 42.42 -11.47
N PHE A 17 7.96 41.49 -11.27
CA PHE A 17 7.80 40.11 -11.70
C PHE A 17 6.67 39.50 -10.89
N SER A 18 5.44 39.62 -11.40
CA SER A 18 4.33 38.79 -10.97
C SER A 18 4.70 37.34 -11.29
N ILE A 19 5.24 36.63 -10.30
CA ILE A 19 5.34 35.18 -10.32
C ILE A 19 3.89 34.68 -10.28
N GLN A 20 3.27 34.61 -11.45
CA GLN A 20 2.09 33.79 -11.65
C GLN A 20 2.58 32.36 -11.45
N ALA A 21 2.43 31.86 -10.22
CA ALA A 21 2.54 30.45 -9.95
C ALA A 21 1.57 29.78 -10.93
N MET A 22 2.13 29.18 -11.99
CA MET A 22 1.39 28.37 -12.93
C MET A 22 0.70 27.31 -12.07
N ALA A 23 -0.59 27.48 -11.83
CA ALA A 23 -1.39 26.49 -11.14
C ALA A 23 -1.32 25.24 -12.03
N GLY A 24 -0.41 24.32 -11.68
CA GLY A 24 -0.15 23.14 -12.47
C GLY A 24 -1.47 22.41 -12.73
N VAL A 25 -1.61 21.86 -13.93
CA VAL A 25 -2.78 21.08 -14.32
C VAL A 25 -3.02 20.03 -13.22
N PRO A 26 -4.21 20.03 -12.59
CA PRO A 26 -4.53 19.03 -11.58
C PRO A 26 -4.30 17.63 -12.18
N ALA A 27 -3.64 16.76 -11.43
CA ALA A 27 -3.33 15.40 -11.84
C ALA A 27 -3.39 14.48 -10.62
N TRP A 28 -3.40 13.18 -10.86
CA TRP A 28 -3.36 12.12 -9.85
C TRP A 28 -1.94 11.99 -9.28
N ASP A 29 -1.86 11.91 -7.96
CA ASP A 29 -0.67 11.69 -7.15
C ASP A 29 -0.80 10.38 -6.35
N LEU A 30 0.27 9.94 -5.70
CA LEU A 30 0.33 8.62 -5.04
C LEU A 30 -0.80 8.42 -4.02
N ASN A 31 -1.06 9.46 -3.20
CA ASN A 31 -2.05 9.42 -2.14
C ASN A 31 -3.50 9.43 -2.67
N ASP A 32 -3.75 9.80 -3.93
CA ASP A 32 -5.12 9.85 -4.47
C ASP A 32 -5.59 8.48 -4.97
N VAL A 33 -4.65 7.62 -5.39
CA VAL A 33 -4.93 6.25 -5.87
C VAL A 33 -4.68 5.19 -4.78
N SER A 34 -4.00 5.57 -3.70
CA SER A 34 -3.72 4.72 -2.55
C SER A 34 -3.90 5.53 -1.28
N ILE A 35 -5.07 5.40 -0.67
CA ILE A 35 -5.52 6.19 0.46
C ILE A 35 -5.35 5.35 1.72
N LEU A 36 -4.38 5.72 2.56
CA LEU A 36 -4.26 5.20 3.93
C LEU A 36 -5.00 6.15 4.88
N LEU A 37 -6.04 5.66 5.54
CA LEU A 37 -6.84 6.44 6.48
C LEU A 37 -6.11 6.53 7.82
N ALA A 38 -6.07 7.72 8.42
CA ALA A 38 -5.61 7.86 9.79
C ALA A 38 -6.41 6.94 10.73
N LEU A 39 -5.72 6.32 11.68
CA LEU A 39 -6.40 5.68 12.81
C LEU A 39 -7.17 6.75 13.60
N PRO A 40 -8.31 6.42 14.23
CA PRO A 40 -9.07 7.40 14.97
C PRO A 40 -8.25 8.06 16.09
N GLU A 41 -8.52 9.33 16.33
CA GLU A 41 -7.99 10.06 17.49
C GLU A 41 -9.04 10.09 18.60
N GLY A 42 -8.59 10.19 19.85
CA GLY A 42 -9.47 10.26 21.02
C GLY A 42 -9.76 8.90 21.67
N GLY A 43 -10.82 8.84 22.48
CA GLY A 43 -11.16 7.69 23.31
C GLY A 43 -11.76 6.49 22.53
N ALA A 44 -12.14 5.45 23.28
CA ALA A 44 -12.69 4.21 22.74
C ALA A 44 -14.00 4.37 21.93
N ASP A 45 -14.68 5.51 22.03
CA ASP A 45 -15.92 5.80 21.30
C ASP A 45 -15.70 6.43 19.91
N ALA A 46 -14.45 6.75 19.55
CA ALA A 46 -14.11 7.52 18.34
C ALA A 46 -14.01 6.69 17.04
N MET A 47 -14.53 5.45 17.00
CA MET A 47 -14.42 4.55 15.84
C MET A 47 -15.42 4.73 14.67
N PRO A 48 -16.40 5.66 14.62
CA PRO A 48 -17.56 5.48 13.75
C PRO A 48 -17.32 5.68 12.24
N LEU A 49 -16.14 6.16 11.82
CA LEU A 49 -15.92 6.59 10.42
C LEU A 49 -15.21 5.57 9.53
N HIS A 50 -14.60 4.53 10.10
CA HIS A 50 -13.97 3.47 9.30
C HIS A 50 -15.01 2.41 8.92
N LEU A 51 -14.96 1.96 7.66
CA LEU A 51 -15.88 0.95 7.15
C LEU A 51 -15.76 -0.38 7.91
N SER A 52 -16.90 -0.98 8.27
CA SER A 52 -16.97 -2.36 8.77
C SER A 52 -17.32 -3.39 7.68
N PRO A 53 -16.93 -4.67 7.84
CA PRO A 53 -17.13 -5.72 6.81
C PRO A 53 -18.59 -5.91 6.39
N ASN A 54 -19.51 -5.80 7.34
CA ASN A 54 -20.94 -6.05 7.18
C ASN A 54 -21.73 -4.81 6.70
N GLU A 55 -21.06 -3.68 6.43
CA GLU A 55 -21.73 -2.56 5.80
C GLU A 55 -22.19 -2.94 4.40
N ARG A 56 -23.38 -2.45 4.03
CA ARG A 56 -24.07 -2.83 2.80
C ARG A 56 -24.08 -1.69 1.80
N SER A 57 -23.69 -2.01 0.58
CA SER A 57 -23.96 -1.23 -0.62
C SER A 57 -25.20 -1.76 -1.34
N ALA A 58 -25.56 -1.11 -2.45
CA ALA A 58 -26.47 -1.69 -3.43
C ALA A 58 -25.96 -3.02 -4.04
N GLN A 59 -24.66 -3.32 -3.86
CA GLN A 59 -24.01 -4.54 -4.34
C GLN A 59 -23.87 -5.62 -3.25
N GLY A 60 -24.42 -5.42 -2.05
CA GLY A 60 -24.37 -6.36 -0.94
C GLY A 60 -23.38 -5.94 0.16
N GLU A 61 -23.02 -6.88 1.05
CA GLU A 61 -22.02 -6.64 2.09
C GLU A 61 -20.64 -6.43 1.46
N LEU A 62 -19.82 -5.55 2.03
CA LEU A 62 -18.44 -5.35 1.56
C LEU A 62 -17.63 -6.65 1.67
N LEU A 63 -17.64 -7.30 2.83
CA LEU A 63 -17.01 -8.61 3.03
C LEU A 63 -18.00 -9.51 3.77
N PRO A 64 -18.71 -10.42 3.07
CA PRO A 64 -19.74 -11.23 3.70
C PRO A 64 -19.20 -12.14 4.81
N GLU A 65 -19.97 -12.28 5.89
CA GLU A 65 -19.58 -13.12 7.03
C GLU A 65 -19.32 -14.58 6.60
N ALA A 66 -20.10 -15.10 5.64
CA ALA A 66 -19.91 -16.44 5.08
C ALA A 66 -18.57 -16.60 4.35
N VAL A 67 -18.07 -15.54 3.71
CA VAL A 67 -16.75 -15.55 3.04
C VAL A 67 -15.64 -15.39 4.07
N TYR A 68 -15.81 -14.49 5.02
CA TYR A 68 -14.86 -14.30 6.13
C TYR A 68 -14.71 -15.58 6.97
N GLY A 69 -15.80 -16.33 7.17
CA GLY A 69 -15.80 -17.61 7.89
C GLY A 69 -14.97 -18.71 7.24
N LEU A 70 -14.60 -18.58 5.96
CA LEU A 70 -13.69 -19.49 5.26
C LEU A 70 -12.21 -19.20 5.56
N LEU A 71 -11.90 -18.03 6.14
CA LEU A 71 -10.55 -17.65 6.50
C LEU A 71 -10.11 -18.35 7.81
N PRO A 72 -8.81 -18.63 7.99
CA PRO A 72 -8.31 -19.13 9.27
C PRO A 72 -8.48 -18.05 10.36
N THR A 73 -8.17 -18.41 11.60
CA THR A 73 -8.08 -17.42 12.69
C THR A 73 -7.12 -16.29 12.28
N LEU A 74 -7.66 -15.08 12.11
CA LEU A 74 -6.90 -13.96 11.56
C LEU A 74 -5.90 -13.40 12.59
N TYR A 75 -6.30 -13.38 13.87
CA TYR A 75 -5.47 -12.88 14.96
C TYR A 75 -5.74 -13.69 16.24
N GLN A 76 -4.84 -14.63 16.56
CA GLN A 76 -5.03 -15.60 17.65
C GLN A 76 -5.05 -14.98 19.07
N PRO A 77 -4.27 -13.95 19.41
CA PRO A 77 -4.33 -13.31 20.72
C PRO A 77 -5.65 -12.57 21.01
N GLY A 78 -6.52 -12.42 20.01
CA GLY A 78 -7.78 -11.69 20.11
C GLY A 78 -8.96 -12.50 20.66
N LYS A 79 -10.15 -11.90 20.60
CA LYS A 79 -11.43 -12.48 21.08
C LYS A 79 -12.06 -13.49 20.09
N GLY A 80 -11.25 -14.08 19.20
CA GLY A 80 -11.69 -14.98 18.13
C GLY A 80 -12.25 -14.27 16.88
N ASN A 81 -12.38 -15.04 15.78
CA ASN A 81 -12.71 -14.49 14.45
C ASN A 81 -14.06 -13.77 14.37
N ALA A 82 -15.11 -14.28 15.02
CA ALA A 82 -16.44 -13.66 14.97
C ALA A 82 -16.45 -12.27 15.63
N SER A 83 -15.78 -12.13 16.78
CA SER A 83 -15.63 -10.85 17.47
C SER A 83 -14.76 -9.90 16.65
N LEU A 84 -13.65 -10.39 16.06
CA LEU A 84 -12.81 -9.59 15.17
C LEU A 84 -13.62 -9.03 14.00
N TYR A 85 -14.39 -9.88 13.31
CA TYR A 85 -15.22 -9.50 12.17
C TYR A 85 -16.22 -8.38 12.51
N ARG A 86 -16.96 -8.54 13.62
CA ARG A 86 -18.01 -7.58 14.00
C ARG A 86 -17.44 -6.31 14.60
N ASP A 87 -16.47 -6.45 15.50
CA ASP A 87 -16.15 -5.38 16.45
C ASP A 87 -14.89 -4.61 16.08
N SER A 88 -13.91 -5.25 15.43
CA SER A 88 -12.55 -4.69 15.30
C SER A 88 -12.03 -4.61 13.86
N LEU A 89 -12.55 -5.41 12.93
CA LEU A 89 -12.07 -5.40 11.56
C LEU A 89 -12.57 -4.12 10.86
N ARG A 90 -11.63 -3.29 10.38
CA ARG A 90 -11.92 -1.97 9.80
C ARG A 90 -11.10 -1.75 8.54
N VAL A 91 -11.68 -1.05 7.56
CA VAL A 91 -10.92 -0.57 6.40
C VAL A 91 -9.93 0.49 6.87
N THR A 92 -8.64 0.16 6.78
CA THR A 92 -7.54 1.09 7.06
C THR A 92 -7.01 1.73 5.78
N ALA A 93 -7.18 1.07 4.63
CA ALA A 93 -6.72 1.62 3.37
C ALA A 93 -7.60 1.22 2.18
N VAL A 94 -7.63 2.10 1.18
CA VAL A 94 -8.34 1.96 -0.09
C VAL A 94 -7.36 2.15 -1.24
N ARG A 95 -7.42 1.30 -2.26
CA ARG A 95 -6.60 1.46 -3.47
C ARG A 95 -7.45 1.30 -4.72
N VAL A 96 -7.17 2.13 -5.72
CA VAL A 96 -7.74 1.99 -7.06
C VAL A 96 -6.62 1.61 -8.01
N ASP A 97 -6.71 0.41 -8.57
CA ASP A 97 -5.76 -0.11 -9.54
C ASP A 97 -6.47 -0.15 -10.90
N PRO A 98 -6.30 0.87 -11.78
CA PRO A 98 -6.99 0.91 -13.07
C PRO A 98 -6.52 -0.22 -14.00
N CYS A 99 -5.32 -0.74 -13.76
CA CYS A 99 -4.74 -1.84 -14.52
C CYS A 99 -3.62 -2.53 -13.71
N PRO A 100 -3.96 -3.47 -12.81
CA PRO A 100 -2.99 -4.13 -11.93
C PRO A 100 -2.01 -5.07 -12.68
N ALA A 101 -2.35 -5.50 -13.90
CA ALA A 101 -1.57 -6.42 -14.73
C ALA A 101 -1.21 -5.82 -16.10
N ASN A 102 -0.68 -4.59 -16.10
CA ASN A 102 -0.29 -3.84 -17.32
C ASN A 102 0.57 -4.63 -18.33
N SER A 103 1.27 -5.69 -17.90
CA SER A 103 2.18 -6.47 -18.72
C SER A 103 1.60 -7.76 -19.32
N VAL A 104 0.37 -8.17 -18.98
CA VAL A 104 -0.17 -9.51 -19.34
C VAL A 104 -1.46 -9.45 -20.19
N GLY A 105 -1.82 -8.30 -20.73
CA GLY A 105 -2.94 -8.16 -21.68
C GLY A 105 -4.35 -8.35 -21.09
N ALA A 106 -4.48 -8.84 -19.85
CA ALA A 106 -5.73 -8.95 -19.11
C ALA A 106 -5.89 -7.79 -18.11
N CYS A 107 -5.94 -6.56 -18.64
CA CYS A 107 -6.18 -5.38 -17.84
C CYS A 107 -7.63 -5.37 -17.31
N ALA A 108 -7.79 -5.56 -16.00
CA ALA A 108 -9.08 -5.44 -15.33
C ALA A 108 -8.97 -4.45 -14.17
N ALA A 109 -9.79 -3.40 -14.20
CA ALA A 109 -9.79 -2.40 -13.16
C ALA A 109 -10.33 -2.96 -11.84
N GLU A 110 -9.70 -2.59 -10.73
CA GLU A 110 -10.02 -3.10 -9.41
C GLU A 110 -10.07 -1.98 -8.37
N LEU A 111 -10.99 -2.11 -7.43
CA LEU A 111 -10.99 -1.41 -6.14
C LEU A 111 -10.53 -2.40 -5.08
N ARG A 112 -9.57 -2.02 -4.24
CA ARG A 112 -9.04 -2.87 -3.17
C ARG A 112 -9.26 -2.22 -1.81
N LEU A 113 -9.80 -2.99 -0.87
CA LEU A 113 -9.98 -2.58 0.51
C LEU A 113 -9.05 -3.40 1.41
N VAL A 114 -8.28 -2.73 2.25
CA VAL A 114 -7.39 -3.34 3.24
C VAL A 114 -8.04 -3.26 4.62
N TRP A 115 -8.36 -4.42 5.16
CA TRP A 115 -8.97 -4.59 6.46
C TRP A 115 -7.91 -4.95 7.50
N GLN A 116 -7.88 -4.26 8.64
CA GLN A 116 -7.06 -4.65 9.79
C GLN A 116 -7.91 -4.73 11.05
N PRO A 117 -7.57 -5.60 12.02
CA PRO A 117 -8.09 -5.46 13.37
C PRO A 117 -7.57 -4.14 13.97
N VAL A 118 -8.47 -3.20 14.22
CA VAL A 118 -8.21 -1.93 14.89
C VAL A 118 -8.87 -1.95 16.25
N GLU A 119 -8.09 -1.73 17.30
CA GLU A 119 -8.49 -1.85 18.69
C GLU A 119 -7.99 -0.65 19.50
N PHE A 120 -8.73 -0.25 20.52
CA PHE A 120 -8.27 0.78 21.44
C PHE A 120 -7.34 0.15 22.47
N ASP A 121 -6.07 0.55 22.45
CA ASP A 121 -5.10 0.13 23.46
C ASP A 121 -5.31 0.97 24.73
N VAL A 122 -5.91 0.35 25.74
CA VAL A 122 -6.19 1.00 27.03
C VAL A 122 -4.92 1.38 27.80
N THR A 123 -3.78 0.73 27.53
CA THR A 123 -2.52 1.06 28.20
C THR A 123 -1.91 2.30 27.55
N GLN A 124 -1.93 2.36 26.22
CA GLN A 124 -1.38 3.47 25.44
C GLN A 124 -2.36 4.62 25.22
N GLN A 125 -3.64 4.45 25.61
CA GLN A 125 -4.75 5.40 25.41
C GLN A 125 -4.85 5.87 23.95
N ARG A 126 -4.70 4.95 23.00
CA ARG A 126 -4.76 5.24 21.57
C ARG A 126 -5.26 4.05 20.77
N TRP A 127 -5.76 4.32 19.57
CA TRP A 127 -6.10 3.28 18.61
C TRP A 127 -4.84 2.69 17.98
N VAL A 128 -4.85 1.36 17.82
CA VAL A 128 -3.76 0.60 17.21
C VAL A 128 -4.33 -0.44 16.25
N ALA A 129 -3.60 -0.70 15.16
CA ALA A 129 -3.87 -1.83 14.28
C ALA A 129 -2.96 -3.02 14.61
N ARG A 130 -3.49 -4.23 14.43
CA ARG A 130 -2.72 -5.48 14.56
C ARG A 130 -2.08 -5.86 13.24
N ASP A 131 -0.98 -6.62 13.32
CA ASP A 131 -0.27 -7.10 12.13
C ASP A 131 -0.94 -8.33 11.48
N ALA A 132 -2.24 -8.21 11.25
CA ALA A 132 -3.03 -9.13 10.46
C ALA A 132 -3.89 -8.32 9.48
N ALA A 133 -4.24 -8.89 8.34
CA ALA A 133 -5.15 -8.23 7.40
C ALA A 133 -5.92 -9.18 6.51
N VAL A 134 -7.00 -8.62 5.97
CA VAL A 134 -7.70 -9.14 4.80
C VAL A 134 -7.61 -8.09 3.71
N HIS A 135 -7.35 -8.46 2.47
CA HIS A 135 -7.52 -7.58 1.32
C HIS A 135 -8.69 -8.10 0.48
N CYS A 136 -9.69 -7.26 0.27
CA CYS A 136 -10.80 -7.55 -0.63
C CYS A 136 -10.57 -6.85 -1.97
N VAL A 137 -10.76 -7.58 -3.06
CA VAL A 137 -10.61 -7.10 -4.43
C VAL A 137 -11.97 -7.12 -5.12
N TYR A 138 -12.43 -5.94 -5.52
CA TYR A 138 -13.70 -5.73 -6.22
C TYR A 138 -13.42 -5.40 -7.67
N GLY A 139 -13.99 -6.18 -8.58
CA GLY A 139 -13.88 -5.92 -10.02
C GLY A 139 -14.71 -4.70 -10.41
N LEU A 140 -14.12 -3.83 -11.24
CA LEU A 140 -14.79 -2.64 -11.78
C LEU A 140 -14.98 -2.82 -13.29
N SER A 141 -16.17 -2.51 -13.78
CA SER A 141 -16.37 -2.24 -15.21
C SER A 141 -15.85 -0.85 -15.55
N ASP A 142 -15.59 -0.59 -16.84
CA ASP A 142 -15.10 0.72 -17.33
C ASP A 142 -15.97 1.88 -16.80
N ARG A 143 -17.30 1.77 -16.92
CA ARG A 143 -18.25 2.78 -16.39
C ARG A 143 -18.15 2.96 -14.86
N THR A 144 -18.00 1.87 -14.12
CA THR A 144 -17.89 1.92 -12.66
C THR A 144 -16.57 2.57 -12.25
N LEU A 145 -15.48 2.27 -12.96
CA LEU A 145 -14.19 2.92 -12.77
C LEU A 145 -14.30 4.42 -13.03
N ASP A 146 -14.87 4.84 -14.16
CA ASP A 146 -15.04 6.26 -14.50
C ASP A 146 -15.80 7.02 -13.40
N THR A 147 -16.91 6.43 -12.93
CA THR A 147 -17.73 7.05 -11.87
C THR A 147 -16.98 7.15 -10.54
N LEU A 148 -16.22 6.11 -10.19
CA LEU A 148 -15.39 6.10 -8.98
C LEU A 148 -14.30 7.18 -9.05
N LEU A 149 -13.61 7.28 -10.19
CA LEU A 149 -12.54 8.25 -10.42
C LEU A 149 -13.08 9.68 -10.43
N ASP A 150 -14.23 9.93 -11.05
CA ASP A 150 -14.91 11.22 -10.95
C ASP A 150 -15.23 11.60 -9.49
N GLY A 151 -15.68 10.63 -8.70
CA GLY A 151 -15.95 10.80 -7.27
C GLY A 151 -14.69 11.15 -6.47
N LEU A 152 -13.62 10.39 -6.66
CA LEU A 152 -12.32 10.63 -6.02
C LEU A 152 -11.72 11.97 -6.44
N TRP A 153 -11.89 12.37 -7.70
CA TRP A 153 -11.42 13.65 -8.20
C TRP A 153 -12.17 14.82 -7.57
N ARG A 154 -13.50 14.71 -7.43
CA ARG A 154 -14.31 15.71 -6.71
C ARG A 154 -13.86 15.81 -5.26
N LEU A 155 -13.63 14.67 -4.60
CA LEU A 155 -13.13 14.63 -3.23
C LEU A 155 -11.75 15.31 -3.10
N LYS A 156 -10.81 15.02 -4.01
CA LYS A 156 -9.50 15.70 -4.07
C LYS A 156 -9.67 17.21 -4.19
N ARG A 157 -10.52 17.68 -5.10
CA ARG A 157 -10.77 19.12 -5.29
C ARG A 157 -11.41 19.76 -4.07
N GLU A 158 -12.35 19.07 -3.42
CA GLU A 158 -13.04 19.55 -2.22
C GLU A 158 -12.04 19.78 -1.09
N VAL A 159 -11.20 18.80 -0.77
CA VAL A 159 -10.20 18.95 0.31
C VAL A 159 -9.10 19.96 -0.05
N ALA A 160 -8.78 20.13 -1.34
CA ALA A 160 -7.87 21.18 -1.80
C ALA A 160 -8.39 22.59 -1.53
N THR A 161 -9.70 22.83 -1.57
CA THR A 161 -10.28 24.13 -1.17
C THR A 161 -10.06 24.45 0.31
N GLN A 162 -9.72 23.45 1.11
CA GLN A 162 -9.44 23.55 2.54
C GLN A 162 -7.93 23.58 2.86
N GLY A 163 -7.09 23.65 1.82
CA GLY A 163 -5.64 23.72 1.92
C GLY A 163 -4.93 22.37 2.02
N VAL A 164 -5.62 21.26 1.74
CA VAL A 164 -5.00 19.93 1.69
C VAL A 164 -4.48 19.65 0.28
N ASP A 165 -3.19 19.38 0.15
CA ASP A 165 -2.54 19.09 -1.13
C ASP A 165 -1.77 17.77 -1.09
N THR A 166 -1.90 16.97 -2.14
CA THR A 166 -1.21 15.68 -2.32
C THR A 166 -0.10 15.72 -3.37
N ARG A 167 0.07 16.86 -4.07
CA ARG A 167 1.07 17.01 -5.13
C ARG A 167 2.50 16.85 -4.61
N GLY A 168 3.28 15.99 -5.26
CA GLY A 168 4.68 15.76 -4.89
C GLY A 168 4.88 15.05 -3.55
N ALA A 169 3.80 14.71 -2.83
CA ALA A 169 3.90 14.08 -1.53
C ALA A 169 4.22 12.59 -1.69
N SER A 170 5.19 12.09 -0.91
CA SER A 170 5.41 10.66 -0.73
C SER A 170 4.12 9.97 -0.26
N LEU A 171 3.93 8.71 -0.63
CA LEU A 171 2.80 7.93 -0.15
C LEU A 171 2.86 7.76 1.38
N GLY A 172 1.76 8.09 2.06
CA GLY A 172 1.65 8.02 3.51
C GLY A 172 0.20 7.97 3.97
N VAL A 173 -0.04 8.31 5.24
CA VAL A 173 -1.40 8.55 5.72
C VAL A 173 -1.96 9.77 4.98
N HIS A 174 -3.12 9.62 4.37
CA HIS A 174 -3.70 10.63 3.49
C HIS A 174 -3.86 11.97 4.25
N PRO A 175 -3.30 13.09 3.75
CA PRO A 175 -3.31 14.36 4.47
C PRO A 175 -4.71 14.80 4.92
N ALA A 176 -5.73 14.61 4.09
CA ALA A 176 -7.12 14.96 4.44
C ALA A 176 -7.68 14.15 5.61
N SER A 177 -7.18 12.93 5.86
CA SER A 177 -7.62 12.09 6.99
C SER A 177 -6.94 12.47 8.31
N ARG A 178 -5.85 13.25 8.26
CA ARG A 178 -5.12 13.73 9.45
C ARG A 178 -5.50 15.14 9.86
N ASP A 179 -5.98 15.95 8.92
CA ASP A 179 -6.36 17.33 9.21
C ASP A 179 -7.73 17.36 9.91
N PRO A 180 -7.83 17.84 11.17
CA PRO A 180 -9.10 17.85 11.91
C PRO A 180 -10.23 18.62 11.20
N ARG A 181 -9.90 19.52 10.27
CA ARG A 181 -10.88 20.30 9.50
C ARG A 181 -11.52 19.47 8.39
N THR A 182 -10.81 18.49 7.84
CA THR A 182 -11.28 17.68 6.71
C THR A 182 -11.52 16.21 7.06
N ALA A 183 -10.97 15.70 8.16
CA ALA A 183 -10.90 14.26 8.44
C ALA A 183 -12.27 13.57 8.42
N GLU A 184 -13.25 14.14 9.13
CA GLU A 184 -14.61 13.58 9.20
C GLU A 184 -15.29 13.57 7.83
N ALA A 185 -15.40 14.74 7.19
CA ALA A 185 -16.01 14.88 5.88
C ALA A 185 -15.31 14.02 4.81
N PHE A 186 -13.98 13.96 4.83
CA PHE A 186 -13.19 13.12 3.92
C PHE A 186 -13.51 11.64 4.10
N ALA A 187 -13.52 11.14 5.35
CA ALA A 187 -13.83 9.76 5.65
C ALA A 187 -15.27 9.40 5.25
N GLU A 188 -16.25 10.25 5.55
CA GLU A 188 -17.64 10.03 5.16
C GLU A 188 -17.84 9.99 3.64
N ARG A 189 -17.21 10.92 2.90
CA ARG A 189 -17.26 10.96 1.44
C ARG A 189 -16.59 9.75 0.82
N LEU A 190 -15.41 9.36 1.31
CA LEU A 190 -14.72 8.16 0.84
C LEU A 190 -15.55 6.90 1.13
N ARG A 191 -16.12 6.79 2.33
CA ARG A 191 -17.04 5.71 2.71
C ARG A 191 -18.22 5.61 1.74
N ALA A 192 -18.86 6.73 1.43
CA ALA A 192 -19.95 6.76 0.46
C ALA A 192 -19.52 6.30 -0.94
N LEU A 193 -18.34 6.73 -1.41
CA LEU A 193 -17.78 6.29 -2.69
C LEU A 193 -17.51 4.78 -2.70
N VAL A 194 -16.91 4.23 -1.65
CA VAL A 194 -16.67 2.79 -1.54
C VAL A 194 -17.99 2.01 -1.55
N LEU A 195 -18.97 2.43 -0.74
CA LEU A 195 -20.30 1.81 -0.69
C LEU A 195 -21.10 2.00 -1.98
N GLN A 196 -20.71 2.88 -2.89
CA GLN A 196 -21.32 2.97 -4.22
C GLN A 196 -20.78 1.90 -5.17
N HIS A 197 -19.51 1.53 -5.01
CA HIS A 197 -18.74 0.78 -6.02
C HIS A 197 -18.29 -0.61 -5.58
N ALA A 198 -18.39 -0.95 -4.29
CA ALA A 198 -17.97 -2.25 -3.75
C ALA A 198 -19.12 -2.97 -3.04
N GLY A 199 -19.19 -4.29 -3.21
CA GLY A 199 -20.03 -5.18 -2.43
C GLY A 199 -19.89 -6.63 -2.89
N THR A 200 -20.69 -7.52 -2.32
CA THR A 200 -20.65 -8.95 -2.59
C THR A 200 -20.78 -9.28 -4.08
N ALA A 201 -21.60 -8.53 -4.81
CA ALA A 201 -21.87 -8.78 -6.23
C ALA A 201 -20.61 -8.68 -7.10
N ASN A 202 -19.68 -7.76 -6.78
CA ASN A 202 -18.44 -7.56 -7.52
C ASN A 202 -17.17 -7.93 -6.74
N LEU A 203 -17.29 -8.47 -5.52
CA LEU A 203 -16.18 -9.05 -4.77
C LEU A 203 -15.69 -10.33 -5.47
N ARG A 204 -14.43 -10.33 -5.92
CA ARG A 204 -13.84 -11.41 -6.73
C ARG A 204 -12.75 -12.20 -6.01
N ARG A 205 -11.99 -11.54 -5.14
CA ARG A 205 -10.86 -12.16 -4.44
C ARG A 205 -10.74 -11.61 -3.03
N VAL A 206 -10.38 -12.50 -2.11
CA VAL A 206 -10.05 -12.18 -0.73
C VAL A 206 -8.69 -12.79 -0.43
N THR A 207 -7.70 -11.97 -0.10
CA THR A 207 -6.39 -12.47 0.38
C THR A 207 -6.24 -12.13 1.85
N PHE A 208 -5.40 -12.86 2.58
CA PHE A 208 -5.20 -12.60 4.00
C PHE A 208 -3.74 -12.78 4.43
N THR A 209 -3.42 -12.09 5.51
CA THR A 209 -2.23 -12.31 6.34
C THR A 209 -2.72 -12.49 7.77
N ALA A 210 -2.72 -13.71 8.27
CA ALA A 210 -3.09 -14.04 9.63
C ALA A 210 -1.87 -14.02 10.54
N LEU A 211 -2.00 -13.47 11.74
CA LEU A 211 -0.98 -13.49 12.78
C LEU A 211 -1.39 -14.50 13.85
N LEU A 212 -0.78 -15.68 13.77
CA LEU A 212 -1.09 -16.82 14.63
C LEU A 212 -0.30 -16.75 15.94
N VAL A 213 0.95 -16.30 15.90
CA VAL A 213 1.74 -16.04 17.11
C VAL A 213 2.33 -14.65 17.00
N PRO A 214 2.11 -13.76 17.99
CA PRO A 214 2.68 -12.40 17.99
C PRO A 214 4.14 -12.42 17.58
N THR A 215 4.49 -11.59 16.58
CA THR A 215 5.84 -11.39 16.03
C THR A 215 6.56 -12.65 15.54
N LYS A 216 5.86 -13.79 15.47
CA LYS A 216 6.47 -15.11 15.28
C LYS A 216 5.87 -15.93 14.16
N TRP A 217 4.57 -15.85 13.89
CA TRP A 217 3.96 -16.72 12.89
C TRP A 217 2.90 -16.00 12.09
N TRP A 218 3.22 -15.79 10.81
CA TRP A 218 2.29 -15.28 9.81
C TRP A 218 1.87 -16.38 8.85
N ARG A 219 0.59 -16.39 8.48
CA ARG A 219 0.04 -17.26 7.45
C ARG A 219 -0.58 -16.42 6.35
N PHE A 220 -0.25 -16.74 5.11
CA PHE A 220 -0.81 -16.12 3.92
C PHE A 220 -1.70 -17.11 3.18
N GLY A 221 -2.76 -16.59 2.57
CA GLY A 221 -3.64 -17.37 1.71
C GLY A 221 -4.57 -16.48 0.91
N ALA A 222 -5.30 -17.11 0.00
CA ALA A 222 -6.23 -16.43 -0.88
C ALA A 222 -7.47 -17.29 -1.17
N LEU A 223 -8.60 -16.62 -1.29
CA LEU A 223 -9.85 -17.14 -1.80
C LEU A 223 -10.19 -16.39 -3.08
N GLN A 224 -10.71 -17.09 -4.08
CA GLN A 224 -11.22 -16.50 -5.31
C GLN A 224 -12.62 -17.01 -5.58
N ARG A 225 -13.48 -16.12 -6.07
CA ARG A 225 -14.82 -16.44 -6.53
C ARG A 225 -14.74 -16.89 -7.99
N ASP A 226 -15.25 -18.08 -8.28
CA ASP A 226 -15.37 -18.59 -9.65
C ASP A 226 -16.57 -17.96 -10.40
N ASP A 227 -16.73 -18.31 -11.67
CA ASP A 227 -17.79 -17.78 -12.53
C ASP A 227 -19.18 -18.27 -12.10
N GLU A 228 -19.27 -19.41 -11.42
CA GLU A 228 -20.49 -19.91 -10.79
C GLU A 228 -20.81 -19.19 -9.46
N GLY A 229 -19.92 -18.31 -9.00
CA GLY A 229 -20.07 -17.52 -7.80
C GLY A 229 -19.65 -18.24 -6.50
N THR A 230 -19.02 -19.40 -6.60
CA THR A 230 -18.50 -20.21 -5.49
C THR A 230 -17.10 -19.76 -5.08
N TRP A 231 -16.84 -19.75 -3.78
CA TRP A 231 -15.54 -19.39 -3.22
C TRP A 231 -14.63 -20.61 -3.14
N ARG A 232 -13.43 -20.50 -3.71
CA ARG A 232 -12.40 -21.54 -3.68
C ARG A 232 -11.11 -21.01 -3.12
N VAL A 233 -10.34 -21.87 -2.46
CA VAL A 233 -8.96 -21.56 -2.07
C VAL A 233 -8.12 -21.49 -3.34
N LEU A 234 -7.34 -20.43 -3.47
CA LEU A 234 -6.46 -20.21 -4.61
C LEU A 234 -5.08 -20.77 -4.28
N GLU A 235 -4.44 -21.43 -5.25
CA GLU A 235 -3.02 -21.76 -5.15
C GLU A 235 -2.19 -20.47 -5.19
N ILE A 236 -1.25 -20.36 -4.27
CA ILE A 236 -0.35 -19.21 -4.21
C ILE A 236 0.67 -19.38 -5.33
N PRO A 237 0.86 -18.36 -6.18
CA PRO A 237 1.82 -18.42 -7.27
C PRO A 237 3.21 -18.82 -6.76
N ARG A 238 3.92 -19.64 -7.54
CA ARG A 238 5.34 -20.04 -7.33
C ARG A 238 5.62 -21.06 -6.23
N VAL A 239 4.62 -21.45 -5.43
CA VAL A 239 4.80 -22.32 -4.26
C VAL A 239 3.90 -23.56 -4.28
N ASP A 240 3.15 -23.80 -5.36
CA ASP A 240 2.26 -24.96 -5.57
C ASP A 240 1.45 -25.38 -4.32
N ALA A 241 1.00 -24.39 -3.54
CA ALA A 241 0.34 -24.58 -2.27
C ALA A 241 -0.75 -23.52 -2.03
N PRO A 242 -1.84 -23.86 -1.33
CA PRO A 242 -2.94 -22.94 -1.05
C PRO A 242 -2.61 -21.88 0.03
N GLN A 243 -1.52 -22.08 0.77
CA GLN A 243 -1.12 -21.22 1.87
C GLN A 243 0.41 -21.20 2.01
N VAL A 244 0.93 -20.09 2.54
CA VAL A 244 2.33 -19.96 2.94
C VAL A 244 2.39 -19.61 4.42
N ASP A 245 3.12 -20.39 5.19
CA ASP A 245 3.44 -20.10 6.58
C ASP A 245 4.85 -19.55 6.70
N VAL A 246 5.01 -18.46 7.46
CA VAL A 246 6.30 -17.82 7.76
C VAL A 246 6.48 -17.76 9.27
N PHE A 247 7.51 -18.44 9.77
CA PHE A 247 7.81 -18.60 11.19
C PHE A 247 9.09 -17.86 11.56
N ASN A 248 9.01 -16.77 12.32
CA ASN A 248 10.18 -16.19 12.96
C ASN A 248 10.57 -17.03 14.20
N VAL A 249 11.70 -17.72 14.09
CA VAL A 249 12.29 -18.57 15.13
C VAL A 249 13.38 -17.86 15.94
N ALA A 250 13.58 -16.55 15.76
CA ALA A 250 14.52 -15.80 16.59
C ALA A 250 14.14 -15.89 18.07
N VAL A 251 15.11 -16.29 18.91
CA VAL A 251 14.87 -16.80 20.26
C VAL A 251 14.59 -15.69 21.29
N ALA A 252 14.80 -14.41 20.95
CA ALA A 252 14.40 -13.27 21.78
C ALA A 252 14.27 -11.97 20.95
N ASP A 253 13.50 -11.03 21.48
CA ASP A 253 13.59 -9.60 21.15
C ASP A 253 14.96 -9.10 21.64
N GLY A 254 16.02 -9.35 20.86
CA GLY A 254 17.38 -8.98 21.25
C GLY A 254 18.30 -10.11 21.71
N VAL A 255 18.22 -11.31 21.12
CA VAL A 255 19.46 -12.11 21.07
C VAL A 255 20.41 -11.31 20.19
N ASP A 256 21.57 -11.00 20.76
CA ASP A 256 22.65 -10.22 20.18
C ASP A 256 23.31 -10.95 19.00
N LEU A 257 22.53 -11.29 17.97
CA LEU A 257 23.04 -11.63 16.63
C LEU A 257 23.62 -10.39 15.92
N GLY A 258 23.80 -9.29 16.67
CA GLY A 258 24.15 -7.97 16.19
C GLY A 258 22.92 -7.21 15.75
N ALA A 259 22.22 -6.56 16.68
CA ALA A 259 21.30 -5.47 16.32
C ALA A 259 22.02 -4.39 15.48
N GLU A 260 23.35 -4.27 15.64
CA GLU A 260 24.24 -3.45 14.80
C GLU A 260 24.34 -3.91 13.34
N ARG A 261 23.96 -5.16 13.02
CA ARG A 261 24.02 -5.75 11.67
C ARG A 261 22.64 -6.00 11.04
N GLY A 262 21.56 -5.62 11.73
CA GLY A 262 20.28 -5.33 11.10
C GLY A 262 19.35 -6.50 10.76
N MET A 263 19.54 -7.72 11.29
CA MET A 263 18.51 -8.77 11.22
C MET A 263 17.87 -9.01 12.59
N ASP A 264 16.55 -8.83 12.68
CA ASP A 264 15.78 -9.02 13.90
C ASP A 264 15.02 -10.35 13.95
N ALA A 265 15.09 -11.18 12.90
CA ALA A 265 14.34 -12.43 12.78
C ALA A 265 15.05 -13.47 11.91
N ILE A 266 14.90 -14.76 12.25
CA ILE A 266 15.29 -15.91 11.42
C ILE A 266 14.00 -16.60 11.01
N PHE A 267 13.75 -16.81 9.72
CA PHE A 267 12.50 -17.44 9.30
C PHE A 267 12.65 -18.93 9.00
N ASN A 268 11.53 -19.63 9.08
CA ASN A 268 11.26 -20.79 8.25
C ASN A 268 10.04 -20.45 7.41
N VAL A 269 10.01 -20.92 6.16
CA VAL A 269 8.88 -20.73 5.26
C VAL A 269 8.42 -22.08 4.79
N LEU A 270 7.11 -22.31 4.83
CA LEU A 270 6.47 -23.52 4.35
C LEU A 270 5.36 -23.16 3.35
N PRO A 271 5.30 -23.80 2.18
CA PRO A 271 6.31 -24.71 1.61
C PRO A 271 7.67 -24.01 1.39
N ASP A 272 8.75 -24.79 1.28
CA ASP A 272 10.11 -24.26 1.08
C ASP A 272 10.57 -24.33 -0.40
N GLU A 273 9.73 -24.89 -1.27
CA GLU A 273 9.93 -24.93 -2.72
C GLU A 273 9.64 -23.56 -3.36
N TYR A 274 10.67 -22.73 -3.44
CA TYR A 274 10.67 -21.50 -4.25
C TYR A 274 11.67 -21.64 -5.40
N PRO A 275 11.44 -20.98 -6.55
CA PRO A 275 12.44 -20.88 -7.60
C PRO A 275 13.78 -20.39 -7.03
N ALA A 276 14.87 -21.14 -7.28
CA ALA A 276 16.15 -20.92 -6.61
C ALA A 276 16.69 -19.50 -6.75
N ALA A 277 16.52 -18.86 -7.93
CA ALA A 277 16.91 -17.48 -8.17
C ALA A 277 16.16 -16.49 -7.26
N ASP A 278 14.89 -16.76 -7.01
CA ASP A 278 13.95 -15.82 -6.42
C ASP A 278 13.54 -16.20 -4.97
N ASN A 279 14.13 -17.24 -4.39
CA ASN A 279 13.92 -17.58 -2.98
C ASN A 279 14.64 -16.57 -2.07
N LEU A 280 13.97 -15.46 -1.69
CA LEU A 280 14.55 -14.42 -0.85
C LEU A 280 14.81 -14.90 0.59
N PHE A 281 14.09 -15.93 1.05
CA PHE A 281 14.23 -16.46 2.40
C PHE A 281 15.57 -17.15 2.61
N THR A 282 16.31 -17.49 1.56
CA THR A 282 17.72 -17.90 1.68
C THR A 282 18.61 -16.80 2.25
N VAL A 283 18.34 -15.52 1.95
CA VAL A 283 19.08 -14.37 2.52
C VAL A 283 18.76 -14.21 4.00
N ILE A 284 17.48 -14.37 4.36
CA ILE A 284 17.04 -14.15 5.74
C ILE A 284 17.37 -15.36 6.64
N ASN A 285 17.28 -16.58 6.11
CA ASN A 285 17.40 -17.81 6.92
C ASN A 285 18.79 -18.44 6.83
N LYS A 286 19.40 -18.43 5.65
CA LYS A 286 20.66 -19.14 5.34
C LYS A 286 21.85 -18.19 5.14
N GLY A 287 21.60 -16.88 5.05
CA GLY A 287 22.57 -15.82 4.70
C GLY A 287 23.63 -15.50 5.77
N PHE A 288 23.91 -16.44 6.67
CA PHE A 288 24.95 -16.34 7.70
C PHE A 288 26.02 -17.43 7.57
N ARG A 289 26.14 -18.10 6.43
CA ARG A 289 27.05 -19.25 6.35
C ARG A 289 28.49 -18.86 6.69
N PHE A 290 28.94 -17.69 6.25
CA PHE A 290 30.32 -17.24 6.43
C PHE A 290 30.45 -15.88 7.10
N ASN A 291 29.41 -15.04 7.02
CA ASN A 291 29.38 -13.71 7.63
C ASN A 291 30.55 -12.83 7.13
N ASP A 292 30.88 -12.93 5.84
CA ASP A 292 31.91 -12.13 5.16
C ASP A 292 31.68 -12.08 3.63
N ALA A 293 32.67 -11.58 2.87
CA ALA A 293 32.61 -11.41 1.42
C ALA A 293 32.32 -12.69 0.62
N ARG A 294 32.46 -13.88 1.23
CA ARG A 294 32.07 -15.15 0.59
C ARG A 294 30.57 -15.25 0.35
N ASP A 295 29.76 -14.54 1.13
CA ASP A 295 28.31 -14.50 0.98
C ASP A 295 27.87 -13.48 -0.10
N LEU A 296 28.75 -12.55 -0.52
CA LEU A 296 28.43 -11.44 -1.43
C LEU A 296 27.75 -11.90 -2.74
N PRO A 297 28.24 -12.93 -3.47
CA PRO A 297 27.62 -13.35 -4.72
C PRO A 297 26.18 -13.86 -4.57
N GLU A 298 25.83 -14.43 -3.40
CA GLU A 298 24.45 -14.85 -3.14
C GLU A 298 23.56 -13.63 -2.91
N PHE A 299 24.00 -12.67 -2.09
CA PHE A 299 23.26 -11.43 -1.82
C PHE A 299 23.05 -10.61 -3.09
N GLU A 300 24.03 -10.56 -3.99
CA GLU A 300 23.91 -9.91 -5.29
C GLU A 300 22.78 -10.49 -6.15
N ARG A 301 22.73 -11.82 -6.30
CA ARG A 301 21.64 -12.49 -7.04
C ARG A 301 20.27 -12.17 -6.44
N LYS A 302 20.21 -12.04 -5.12
CA LYS A 302 18.96 -11.84 -4.39
C LYS A 302 18.48 -10.40 -4.45
N LEU A 303 19.37 -9.43 -4.63
CA LEU A 303 18.98 -8.05 -4.91
C LEU A 303 18.21 -7.92 -6.23
N ASP A 304 18.54 -8.71 -7.24
CA ASP A 304 17.80 -8.72 -8.51
C ASP A 304 16.37 -9.25 -8.31
N ALA A 305 16.20 -10.33 -7.53
CA ALA A 305 14.87 -10.82 -7.16
C ALA A 305 14.07 -9.79 -6.33
N LEU A 306 14.71 -9.13 -5.35
CA LEU A 306 14.08 -8.09 -4.54
C LEU A 306 13.64 -6.88 -5.38
N ALA A 307 14.45 -6.47 -6.36
CA ALA A 307 14.09 -5.42 -7.31
C ALA A 307 12.88 -5.85 -8.15
N ARG A 308 12.89 -7.08 -8.69
CA ARG A 308 11.79 -7.68 -9.45
C ARG A 308 10.48 -7.68 -8.66
N PHE A 309 10.51 -8.12 -7.40
CA PHE A 309 9.31 -8.21 -6.56
C PHE A 309 8.69 -6.86 -6.26
N ARG A 310 9.51 -5.82 -6.10
CA ARG A 310 9.05 -4.44 -5.88
C ARG A 310 8.57 -3.75 -7.15
N ASN A 311 8.83 -4.31 -8.32
CA ASN A 311 8.52 -3.68 -9.59
C ASN A 311 7.17 -4.17 -10.15
N PRO A 312 6.14 -3.31 -10.16
CA PRO A 312 4.81 -3.68 -10.66
C PRO A 312 4.74 -3.97 -12.16
N LEU A 313 5.78 -3.65 -12.92
CA LEU A 313 5.89 -4.00 -14.33
C LEU A 313 6.54 -5.38 -14.56
N ARG A 314 7.00 -6.05 -13.49
CA ARG A 314 7.65 -7.36 -13.54
C ARG A 314 6.84 -8.44 -12.84
N THR A 315 6.26 -8.11 -11.70
CA THR A 315 5.40 -9.02 -10.94
C THR A 315 4.08 -8.35 -10.59
N HIS A 316 3.07 -9.15 -10.28
CA HIS A 316 1.76 -8.74 -9.76
C HIS A 316 1.19 -9.86 -8.87
N VAL A 317 0.02 -9.61 -8.28
CA VAL A 317 -0.64 -10.52 -7.33
C VAL A 317 -0.94 -11.92 -7.87
N ASP A 318 -0.98 -12.12 -9.19
CA ASP A 318 -1.26 -13.44 -9.80
C ASP A 318 0.02 -14.21 -10.15
N ASN A 319 1.21 -13.59 -10.05
CA ASN A 319 2.48 -14.26 -10.37
C ASN A 319 3.55 -14.17 -9.27
N LEU A 320 3.24 -13.50 -8.16
CA LEU A 320 4.10 -13.37 -6.99
C LEU A 320 3.34 -13.78 -5.73
N ASP A 321 3.97 -14.60 -4.90
CA ASP A 321 3.43 -15.00 -3.60
C ASP A 321 3.41 -13.82 -2.61
N CYS A 322 2.40 -13.82 -1.74
CA CYS A 322 2.20 -12.77 -0.75
C CYS A 322 3.40 -12.63 0.19
N ALA A 323 4.01 -13.75 0.61
CA ALA A 323 5.13 -13.72 1.55
C ALA A 323 6.35 -12.99 0.94
N SER A 324 6.75 -13.34 -0.27
CA SER A 324 7.87 -12.68 -0.97
C SER A 324 7.63 -11.19 -1.15
N CYS A 325 6.40 -10.80 -1.50
CA CYS A 325 6.01 -9.39 -1.62
C CYS A 325 6.14 -8.64 -0.29
N HIS A 326 5.64 -9.22 0.81
CA HIS A 326 5.64 -8.60 2.13
C HIS A 326 7.03 -8.55 2.79
N PHE A 327 7.91 -9.51 2.50
CA PHE A 327 9.26 -9.59 3.08
C PHE A 327 10.36 -8.93 2.24
N ALA A 328 10.05 -8.47 1.02
CA ALA A 328 11.04 -7.85 0.14
C ALA A 328 11.68 -6.57 0.74
N ASP A 329 10.96 -5.85 1.59
CA ASP A 329 11.50 -4.67 2.27
C ASP A 329 12.51 -4.97 3.36
N ALA A 330 12.13 -5.83 4.30
CA ALA A 330 13.03 -6.30 5.32
C ALA A 330 14.28 -6.98 4.74
N ALA A 331 14.12 -7.81 3.70
CA ALA A 331 15.24 -8.49 3.06
C ALA A 331 16.25 -7.50 2.42
N ARG A 332 15.78 -6.46 1.73
CA ARG A 332 16.69 -5.46 1.15
C ARG A 332 17.38 -4.63 2.22
N PHE A 333 16.65 -4.23 3.26
CA PHE A 333 17.26 -3.49 4.37
C PHE A 333 18.36 -4.30 5.02
N TYR A 334 18.11 -5.58 5.25
CA TYR A 334 19.12 -6.48 5.76
C TYR A 334 20.35 -6.58 4.83
N VAL A 335 20.14 -6.79 3.52
CA VAL A 335 21.23 -6.83 2.54
C VAL A 335 22.07 -5.54 2.58
N ARG A 336 21.41 -4.37 2.58
CA ARG A 336 22.07 -3.05 2.58
C ARG A 336 22.89 -2.79 3.84
N ASN A 337 22.35 -3.12 5.01
CA ASN A 337 23.07 -2.94 6.26
C ASN A 337 24.27 -3.89 6.36
N ARG A 338 24.16 -5.08 5.77
CA ARG A 338 25.22 -6.08 5.83
C ARG A 338 26.36 -5.80 4.85
N PHE A 339 26.01 -5.39 3.63
CA PHE A 339 26.94 -5.10 2.54
C PHE A 339 26.61 -3.72 1.96
N PRO A 340 27.05 -2.62 2.61
CA PRO A 340 26.81 -1.27 2.14
C PRO A 340 27.30 -1.01 0.72
N GLU A 341 28.32 -1.73 0.26
CA GLU A 341 28.82 -1.68 -1.13
C GLU A 341 27.76 -2.07 -2.17
N LEU A 342 26.76 -2.87 -1.78
CA LEU A 342 25.65 -3.26 -2.66
C LEU A 342 24.58 -2.17 -2.76
N ASP A 343 24.66 -1.10 -1.97
CA ASP A 343 23.68 -0.02 -1.99
C ASP A 343 23.66 0.72 -3.34
N ALA A 344 24.84 0.89 -3.94
CA ALA A 344 25.03 1.52 -5.24
C ALA A 344 24.65 0.61 -6.42
N ARG A 345 24.37 -0.68 -6.18
CA ARG A 345 24.03 -1.63 -7.24
C ARG A 345 22.58 -1.40 -7.70
N GLU A 346 22.43 -1.02 -8.97
CA GLU A 346 21.13 -0.98 -9.64
C GLU A 346 20.88 -2.32 -10.35
N SER A 347 19.73 -2.92 -10.07
CA SER A 347 19.25 -4.10 -10.83
C SER A 347 18.52 -3.65 -12.09
N VAL A 348 18.58 -4.44 -13.17
CA VAL A 348 17.77 -4.23 -14.39
C VAL A 348 16.26 -4.34 -14.13
N ASP A 349 15.87 -4.95 -13.01
CA ASP A 349 14.50 -5.09 -12.57
C ASP A 349 14.04 -3.97 -11.63
N THR A 350 14.91 -3.00 -11.33
CA THR A 350 14.56 -1.83 -10.51
C THR A 350 13.39 -1.07 -11.15
N PHE A 351 12.35 -0.79 -10.36
CA PHE A 351 11.27 0.08 -10.81
C PHE A 351 11.80 1.49 -11.04
N ARG A 352 11.58 2.00 -12.25
CA ARG A 352 11.94 3.37 -12.62
C ARG A 352 10.73 4.25 -12.46
N ASN A 353 10.90 5.34 -11.71
CA ASN A 353 9.86 6.32 -11.51
C ASN A 353 9.38 6.86 -12.87
N PRO A 354 8.10 6.67 -13.25
CA PRO A 354 7.62 7.09 -14.55
C PRO A 354 7.48 8.61 -14.69
N ASP A 355 7.45 9.35 -13.58
CA ASP A 355 7.37 10.81 -13.55
C ASP A 355 8.10 11.35 -12.29
N PRO A 356 9.44 11.50 -12.32
CA PRO A 356 10.25 11.89 -11.16
C PRO A 356 10.04 13.34 -10.72
N GLU A 357 9.44 14.19 -11.55
CA GLU A 357 9.10 15.56 -11.17
C GLU A 357 7.81 15.60 -10.33
N ARG A 358 6.98 14.56 -10.43
CA ARG A 358 5.68 14.47 -9.75
C ARG A 358 5.65 13.50 -8.59
N PHE A 359 6.24 12.32 -8.73
CA PHE A 359 6.11 11.25 -7.75
C PHE A 359 7.34 11.18 -6.85
N ASP A 360 7.16 11.44 -5.55
CA ASP A 360 8.18 11.11 -4.56
C ASP A 360 8.02 9.64 -4.12
N LEU A 361 8.96 8.78 -4.54
CA LEU A 361 8.94 7.36 -4.20
C LEU A 361 9.66 7.04 -2.87
N ALA A 362 10.04 8.05 -2.09
CA ALA A 362 10.65 7.83 -0.79
C ALA A 362 9.67 7.09 0.16
N ASN A 363 10.21 6.12 0.88
CA ASN A 363 9.46 5.39 1.91
C ASN A 363 9.85 5.88 3.30
N ALA A 364 8.99 6.71 3.89
CA ALA A 364 9.20 7.27 5.23
C ALA A 364 8.59 6.41 6.36
N THR A 365 8.18 5.17 6.09
CA THR A 365 7.38 4.34 7.02
C THR A 365 8.16 3.18 7.64
N LEU A 366 7.58 2.52 8.67
CA LEU A 366 8.25 1.44 9.42
C LEU A 366 8.56 0.17 8.61
N ALA A 367 7.80 -0.11 7.55
CA ALA A 367 7.89 -1.37 6.78
C ALA A 367 9.27 -1.58 6.13
N THR A 368 10.16 -0.59 6.18
CA THR A 368 11.48 -0.63 5.58
C THR A 368 12.56 -1.30 6.41
N ARG A 369 12.34 -1.69 7.68
CA ARG A 369 13.48 -2.01 8.58
C ARG A 369 13.42 -3.32 9.36
N SER A 370 12.25 -3.88 9.60
CA SER A 370 12.07 -5.02 10.50
C SER A 370 11.42 -6.17 9.76
N ALA A 371 12.00 -7.36 9.84
CA ALA A 371 11.36 -8.55 9.29
C ALA A 371 10.20 -9.04 10.19
N ARG A 372 10.06 -8.48 11.39
CA ARG A 372 8.90 -8.69 12.27
C ARG A 372 7.71 -7.81 11.91
N THR A 373 7.84 -6.95 10.90
CA THR A 373 6.76 -6.13 10.36
C THR A 373 6.43 -6.66 8.97
N VAL A 374 5.30 -7.36 8.87
CA VAL A 374 4.90 -8.02 7.62
C VAL A 374 3.89 -7.15 6.86
N ARG A 375 3.78 -5.87 7.20
CA ARG A 375 2.77 -4.98 6.63
C ARG A 375 3.16 -4.44 5.25
N ALA A 376 2.31 -4.67 4.24
CA ALA A 376 2.48 -4.09 2.90
C ALA A 376 1.80 -2.73 2.72
N PHE A 377 0.61 -2.52 3.29
CA PHE A 377 -0.09 -1.23 3.28
C PHE A 377 -1.05 -1.18 4.46
N GLY A 378 -0.84 -0.26 5.40
CA GLY A 378 -1.65 -0.19 6.63
C GLY A 378 -0.82 0.34 7.81
N PHE A 379 -1.11 -0.18 9.00
CA PHE A 379 -0.46 0.20 10.25
C PHE A 379 0.18 -1.00 10.97
N GLN A 380 1.28 -0.72 11.66
CA GLN A 380 1.88 -1.58 12.68
C GLN A 380 1.73 -0.86 14.03
N GLY A 381 0.80 -1.32 14.87
CA GLY A 381 0.43 -0.53 16.05
C GLY A 381 -0.23 0.78 15.61
N ALA A 382 0.32 1.92 16.04
CA ALA A 382 -0.18 3.24 15.63
C ALA A 382 0.58 3.84 14.44
N ASP A 383 1.67 3.20 14.01
CA ASP A 383 2.58 3.77 13.01
C ASP A 383 2.24 3.23 11.62
N PRO A 384 2.23 4.08 10.58
CA PRO A 384 2.03 3.61 9.22
C PRO A 384 3.18 2.71 8.79
N ALA A 385 2.84 1.67 8.03
CA ALA A 385 3.77 0.72 7.46
C ALA A 385 3.35 0.43 6.01
N ILE A 386 4.18 0.86 5.07
CA ILE A 386 3.90 0.82 3.63
C ILE A 386 5.13 0.22 2.94
N SER A 387 4.95 -0.84 2.16
CA SER A 387 6.03 -1.45 1.40
C SER A 387 6.42 -0.56 0.21
N GLN A 388 7.68 -0.63 -0.21
CA GLN A 388 8.14 0.03 -1.44
C GLN A 388 7.37 -0.48 -2.66
N ARG A 389 6.93 -1.74 -2.64
CA ARG A 389 6.08 -2.30 -3.68
C ARG A 389 4.77 -1.53 -3.83
N THR A 390 4.08 -1.24 -2.72
CA THR A 390 2.85 -0.44 -2.73
C THR A 390 3.11 0.95 -3.31
N ILE A 391 4.19 1.62 -2.88
CA ILE A 391 4.57 2.96 -3.41
C ILE A 391 4.76 2.93 -4.94
N ASN A 392 5.48 1.91 -5.44
CA ASN A 392 5.74 1.75 -6.86
C ASN A 392 4.44 1.46 -7.64
N GLU A 393 3.54 0.63 -7.08
CA GLU A 393 2.22 0.37 -7.67
C GLU A 393 1.37 1.65 -7.74
N SER A 394 1.36 2.47 -6.68
CA SER A 394 0.65 3.75 -6.68
C SER A 394 1.20 4.69 -7.75
N ALA A 395 2.51 4.74 -7.96
CA ALA A 395 3.13 5.56 -9.01
C ALA A 395 2.74 5.06 -10.41
N ALA A 396 2.76 3.74 -10.63
CA ALA A 396 2.32 3.15 -11.90
C ALA A 396 0.83 3.42 -12.18
N ALA A 397 -0.04 3.30 -11.17
CA ALA A 397 -1.46 3.58 -11.27
C ALA A 397 -1.75 5.08 -11.55
N ALA A 398 -1.16 5.99 -10.77
CA ALA A 398 -1.32 7.43 -10.96
C ALA A 398 -0.80 7.88 -12.34
N HIS A 399 0.34 7.34 -12.78
CA HIS A 399 0.87 7.59 -14.13
C HIS A 399 -0.08 7.11 -15.24
N TRP A 400 -0.66 5.92 -15.06
CA TRP A 400 -1.64 5.41 -16.02
C TRP A 400 -2.84 6.34 -16.11
N LEU A 401 -3.41 6.77 -14.97
CA LEU A 401 -4.54 7.68 -14.93
C LEU A 401 -4.22 9.04 -15.56
N ASN A 402 -3.05 9.61 -15.27
CA ASN A 402 -2.64 10.90 -15.83
C ASN A 402 -2.49 10.88 -17.37
N ARG A 403 -2.17 9.73 -17.96
CA ARG A 403 -2.05 9.57 -19.42
C ARG A 403 -3.39 9.30 -20.11
N HIS A 404 -4.27 8.54 -19.48
CA HIS A 404 -5.51 8.06 -20.11
C HIS A 404 -6.75 8.86 -19.69
N MET A 405 -6.64 9.64 -18.63
CA MET A 405 -7.68 10.55 -18.13
C MET A 405 -7.11 11.95 -17.85
N PRO A 406 -6.45 12.59 -18.84
CA PRO A 406 -5.93 13.94 -18.68
C PRO A 406 -7.10 14.92 -18.56
N GLY A 407 -7.47 15.24 -17.32
CA GLY A 407 -8.49 16.21 -17.01
C GLY A 407 -9.91 15.65 -17.04
N ALA A 408 -10.42 15.31 -15.85
CA ALA A 408 -11.86 15.36 -15.55
C ALA A 408 -12.40 16.82 -15.63
N SER A 409 -12.06 17.51 -16.72
CA SER A 409 -12.59 18.79 -17.17
C SER A 409 -13.84 18.53 -17.99
N GLY A 410 -14.93 18.21 -17.28
CA GLY A 410 -16.27 18.68 -17.59
C GLY A 410 -17.03 18.16 -18.82
N THR A 411 -16.41 17.55 -19.83
CA THR A 411 -17.15 17.13 -21.06
C THR A 411 -16.54 15.90 -21.75
N SER A 412 -16.39 14.78 -21.04
CA SER A 412 -16.02 13.51 -21.68
C SER A 412 -17.27 12.74 -22.11
N THR A 413 -17.62 12.84 -23.39
CA THR A 413 -18.46 11.85 -24.11
C THR A 413 -17.60 10.87 -24.91
N GLY A 414 -16.30 10.78 -24.61
CA GLY A 414 -15.34 9.96 -25.35
C GLY A 414 -15.24 8.54 -24.79
N VAL A 415 -15.87 7.59 -25.47
CA VAL A 415 -15.62 6.16 -25.30
C VAL A 415 -14.12 5.90 -25.46
N LEU A 416 -13.49 5.33 -24.43
CA LEU A 416 -12.12 4.79 -24.49
C LEU A 416 -12.03 3.79 -25.65
N ALA A 417 -11.43 4.20 -26.76
CA ALA A 417 -11.01 3.27 -27.79
C ALA A 417 -9.85 2.46 -27.21
N ARG A 418 -10.09 1.16 -26.97
CA ARG A 418 -9.02 0.22 -26.59
C ARG A 418 -7.99 0.21 -27.72
N ALA A 419 -6.73 0.47 -27.39
CA ALA A 419 -5.63 0.06 -28.25
C ALA A 419 -5.53 -1.47 -28.12
N ASP A 420 -5.90 -2.17 -29.19
CA ASP A 420 -5.62 -3.60 -29.37
C ASP A 420 -4.12 -3.84 -29.56
#